data_AF-A0A0M2WFT4-F1
#
_entry.id   AF-A0A0M2WFT4-F1
#
_cell.length_a   1.000
_cell.length_b   1.000
_cell.length_c   1.000
_cell.angle_alpha   90.00
_cell.angle_beta   90.00
_cell.angle_gamma   90.00
#
_symmetry.space_group_name_H-M   'P 1'
#
loop_
_entity.id
_entity.type
_entity.pdbx_description
1 polymer ?
#
loop_
_entity_poly.entity_id
_entity_poly.type
_entity_poly.pdbx_seq_one_letter_code
_entity_poly.pdbx_strand_id
1 'polypeptide(L)'
;MIAGGGADIMASLRAVRSVSGATLVVKRGPLGCAVIEAAIPASLDEAFNYQGVRVEVLNVLGAGDAFISGFLKGWLRGEDYEACCRYANGCGALVVSRHGCAPAMPSPVELDYFLANAVKLTQPDQDATLARLHRTTVARKEWNELCVFAFDHRTQFFELAQQGFSDEARISQLKQLFVQAVGETEAARGLQGGTGVLIDDRYGADALNDATGRGWWIGRPVEMPGSNPLQFDWGRSLASRLTQWPKEHVIKCLVQLHPDDMPENRLEQEAQIKGLYDAAQITGHELLLEIIPAKSLPQHDDTVYRAVKRLYNLGIYPEWWKLESMSAQQWQAIDALVHERDPYCRGVVLLGLNAPIAALAASFEQASASTTCRGFMVGRTIFQEPSRGWLAGELDDAGLIAAVRANFEQLIGLWQRTRNRLERAA
;
A
#
# COMPACT_ATOMS: atom_id res chain seq x y z
N MET A 1 41.74 1.21 -18.55
CA MET A 1 41.08 1.96 -17.45
C MET A 1 41.05 1.10 -16.19
N ILE A 2 40.22 0.06 -16.04
CA ILE A 2 40.39 -0.96 -14.98
C ILE A 2 40.40 -2.37 -15.58
N ALA A 3 39.28 -2.84 -16.16
CA ALA A 3 39.17 -4.20 -16.72
C ALA A 3 40.14 -4.50 -17.88
N GLY A 4 40.44 -3.52 -18.74
CA GLY A 4 41.35 -3.69 -19.88
C GLY A 4 42.74 -3.10 -19.72
N GLY A 5 43.07 -2.47 -18.58
CA GLY A 5 44.40 -1.90 -18.30
C GLY A 5 44.93 -0.79 -19.24
N GLY A 6 44.25 -0.48 -20.35
CA GLY A 6 44.71 0.48 -21.35
C GLY A 6 44.68 1.94 -20.87
N ALA A 7 45.52 2.78 -21.51
CA ALA A 7 45.68 4.20 -21.22
C ALA A 7 44.42 5.04 -21.49
N ASP A 8 43.57 4.59 -22.41
CA ASP A 8 42.26 5.17 -22.71
C ASP A 8 41.20 4.07 -22.89
N ILE A 9 39.96 4.49 -23.19
CA ILE A 9 38.84 3.58 -23.39
C ILE A 9 39.04 2.67 -24.62
N MET A 10 39.57 3.18 -25.73
CA MET A 10 39.75 2.39 -26.96
C MET A 10 40.85 1.35 -26.80
N ALA A 11 41.97 1.71 -26.19
CA ALA A 11 43.04 0.78 -25.81
C ALA A 11 42.52 -0.30 -24.84
N SER A 12 41.68 0.09 -23.88
CA SER A 12 41.05 -0.87 -22.95
C SER A 12 40.12 -1.84 -23.67
N LEU A 13 39.28 -1.35 -24.59
CA LEU A 13 38.36 -2.19 -25.36
C LEU A 13 39.12 -3.18 -26.25
N ARG A 14 40.20 -2.74 -26.90
CA ARG A 14 41.07 -3.62 -27.71
C ARG A 14 41.73 -4.71 -26.87
N ALA A 15 42.20 -4.37 -25.67
CA ALA A 15 42.78 -5.34 -24.74
C ALA A 15 41.75 -6.35 -24.22
N VAL A 16 40.50 -5.94 -23.97
CA VAL A 16 39.43 -6.89 -23.59
C VAL A 16 39.06 -7.78 -24.77
N ARG A 17 38.96 -7.22 -25.98
CA ARG A 17 38.62 -7.97 -27.20
C ARG A 17 39.67 -9.01 -27.57
N SER A 18 40.95 -8.81 -27.26
CA SER A 18 42.00 -9.82 -27.53
C SER A 18 41.84 -11.10 -26.71
N VAL A 19 41.07 -11.06 -25.61
CA VAL A 19 40.85 -12.21 -24.71
C VAL A 19 39.37 -12.62 -24.58
N SER A 20 38.43 -11.92 -25.23
CA SER A 20 37.00 -12.19 -25.13
C SER A 20 36.22 -11.89 -26.41
N GLY A 21 35.35 -12.82 -26.78
CA GLY A 21 34.34 -12.67 -27.84
C GLY A 21 33.03 -12.03 -27.38
N ALA A 22 32.91 -11.60 -26.12
CA ALA A 22 31.67 -11.07 -25.56
C ALA A 22 31.27 -9.73 -26.22
N THR A 23 29.97 -9.43 -26.23
CA THR A 23 29.46 -8.09 -26.56
C THR A 23 29.92 -7.10 -25.49
N LEU A 24 30.50 -5.98 -25.91
CA LEU A 24 30.94 -4.91 -25.01
C LEU A 24 29.92 -3.78 -25.05
N VAL A 25 29.43 -3.39 -23.87
CA VAL A 25 28.49 -2.27 -23.71
C VAL A 25 29.18 -1.15 -22.93
N VAL A 26 29.27 0.03 -23.54
CA VAL A 26 30.03 1.17 -23.01
C VAL A 26 29.08 2.30 -22.66
N LYS A 27 29.03 2.66 -21.38
CA LYS A 27 28.31 3.85 -20.91
C LYS A 27 29.08 5.12 -21.31
N ARG A 28 28.37 6.09 -21.89
CA ARG A 28 28.91 7.37 -22.37
C ARG A 28 28.32 8.57 -21.62
N GLY A 29 27.79 8.34 -20.41
CA GLY A 29 27.16 9.38 -19.58
C GLY A 29 25.97 10.03 -20.30
N PRO A 30 25.91 11.37 -20.40
CA PRO A 30 24.78 12.07 -21.05
C PRO A 30 24.68 11.81 -22.56
N LEU A 31 25.70 11.21 -23.18
CA LEU A 31 25.66 10.79 -24.58
C LEU A 31 24.95 9.43 -24.77
N GLY A 32 24.62 8.72 -23.69
CA GLY A 32 23.95 7.42 -23.73
C GLY A 32 24.92 6.25 -23.64
N CYS A 33 24.84 5.30 -24.56
CA CYS A 33 25.70 4.12 -24.57
C CYS A 33 26.01 3.62 -25.99
N ALA A 34 27.07 2.82 -26.07
CA ALA A 34 27.51 2.15 -27.28
C ALA A 34 27.55 0.63 -27.10
N VAL A 35 27.21 -0.13 -28.15
CA VAL A 35 27.29 -1.59 -28.19
C VAL A 35 28.28 -2.02 -29.28
N ILE A 36 29.19 -2.93 -28.91
CA ILE A 36 30.24 -3.46 -29.79
C ILE A 36 30.21 -4.99 -29.71
N GLU A 37 29.63 -5.64 -30.72
CA GLU A 37 29.58 -7.11 -30.81
C GLU A 37 30.91 -7.71 -31.28
N ALA A 38 31.53 -7.09 -32.28
CA ALA A 38 32.65 -7.67 -33.01
C ALA A 38 33.93 -6.82 -32.84
N ALA A 39 34.60 -6.52 -33.95
CA ALA A 39 35.83 -5.73 -33.97
C ALA A 39 35.65 -4.38 -33.27
N ILE A 40 36.69 -3.95 -32.55
CA ILE A 40 36.69 -2.62 -31.93
C ILE A 40 36.87 -1.58 -33.03
N PRO A 41 35.94 -0.62 -33.20
CA PRO A 41 36.04 0.41 -34.23
C PRO A 41 37.23 1.37 -34.00
N ALA A 42 37.46 2.31 -34.94
CA ALA A 42 38.50 3.31 -34.77
C ALA A 42 38.14 4.31 -33.65
N SER A 43 36.85 4.60 -33.51
CA SER A 43 36.28 5.47 -32.48
C SER A 43 34.98 4.90 -31.90
N LEU A 44 34.60 5.32 -30.68
CA LEU A 44 33.29 4.93 -30.08
C LEU A 44 32.09 5.45 -30.87
N ASP A 45 32.26 6.52 -31.64
CA ASP A 45 31.18 7.11 -32.46
C ASP A 45 30.81 6.24 -33.67
N GLU A 46 31.72 5.35 -34.09
CA GLU A 46 31.48 4.36 -35.15
C GLU A 46 30.80 3.07 -34.65
N ALA A 47 30.61 2.91 -33.35
CA ALA A 47 29.85 1.79 -32.78
C ALA A 47 28.33 1.98 -32.95
N PHE A 48 27.54 0.94 -32.65
CA PHE A 48 26.10 1.12 -32.48
C PHE A 48 25.85 2.01 -31.27
N ASN A 49 25.33 3.20 -31.48
CA ASN A 49 25.12 4.20 -30.42
C ASN A 49 23.62 4.42 -30.19
N TYR A 50 23.23 4.53 -28.93
CA TYR A 50 21.88 4.91 -28.52
C TYR A 50 21.92 6.08 -27.56
N GLN A 51 21.15 7.12 -27.87
CA GLN A 51 21.18 8.38 -27.13
C GLN A 51 20.67 8.22 -25.69
N GLY A 52 21.31 8.93 -24.77
CA GLY A 52 20.92 8.96 -23.36
C GLY A 52 19.69 9.83 -23.11
N VAL A 53 19.00 9.57 -22.00
CA VAL A 53 17.98 10.48 -21.48
C VAL A 53 18.67 11.53 -20.60
N ARG A 54 18.42 12.82 -20.89
CA ARG A 54 19.00 13.92 -20.11
C ARG A 54 18.12 14.21 -18.90
N VAL A 55 18.73 14.10 -17.72
CA VAL A 55 18.13 14.44 -16.43
C VAL A 55 19.11 15.26 -15.62
N GLU A 56 18.61 16.01 -14.66
CA GLU A 56 19.45 16.61 -13.63
C GLU A 56 19.97 15.51 -12.70
N VAL A 57 21.30 15.43 -12.58
CA VAL A 57 21.97 14.39 -11.81
C VAL A 57 22.05 14.83 -10.35
N LEU A 58 21.46 14.05 -9.46
CA LEU A 58 21.53 14.22 -8.01
C LEU A 58 22.64 13.34 -7.40
N ASN A 59 22.72 12.08 -7.80
CA ASN A 59 23.68 11.09 -7.29
C ASN A 59 24.08 10.10 -8.40
N VAL A 60 25.29 9.56 -8.42
CA VAL A 60 25.72 8.55 -9.42
C VAL A 60 25.74 7.12 -8.89
N LEU A 61 25.50 6.92 -7.59
CA LEU A 61 25.49 5.59 -6.97
C LEU A 61 24.37 4.72 -7.56
N GLY A 62 24.69 3.47 -7.90
CA GLY A 62 23.73 2.50 -8.44
C GLY A 62 23.43 2.66 -9.94
N ALA A 63 23.87 3.73 -10.59
CA ALA A 63 23.62 3.97 -12.02
C ALA A 63 24.15 2.84 -12.92
N GLY A 64 25.26 2.21 -12.53
CA GLY A 64 25.82 1.07 -13.24
C GLY A 64 24.95 -0.18 -13.17
N ASP A 65 24.45 -0.50 -11.97
CA ASP A 65 23.61 -1.68 -11.72
C ASP A 65 22.23 -1.50 -12.37
N ALA A 66 21.69 -0.27 -12.33
CA ALA A 66 20.46 0.10 -13.00
C ALA A 66 20.59 -0.04 -14.52
N PHE A 67 21.68 0.49 -15.08
CA PHE A 67 21.97 0.42 -16.51
C PHE A 67 22.08 -1.02 -16.99
N ILE A 68 22.90 -1.86 -16.32
CA ILE A 68 23.09 -3.24 -16.75
C ILE A 68 21.81 -4.06 -16.57
N SER A 69 21.03 -3.83 -15.50
CA SER A 69 19.74 -4.49 -15.31
C SER A 69 18.74 -4.12 -16.41
N GLY A 70 18.69 -2.84 -16.80
CA GLY A 70 17.88 -2.38 -17.92
C GLY A 70 18.31 -3.00 -19.25
N PHE A 71 19.62 -3.10 -19.51
CA PHE A 71 20.12 -3.77 -20.71
C PHE A 71 19.75 -5.26 -20.73
N LEU A 72 19.98 -5.96 -19.61
CA LEU A 72 19.67 -7.38 -19.48
C LEU A 72 18.17 -7.68 -19.58
N LYS A 73 17.28 -6.75 -19.19
CA LYS A 73 15.83 -6.87 -19.37
C LYS A 73 15.48 -7.16 -20.83
N GLY A 74 15.99 -6.34 -21.77
CA GLY A 74 15.73 -6.52 -23.20
C GLY A 74 16.52 -7.69 -23.77
N TRP A 75 17.78 -7.82 -23.40
CA TRP A 75 18.67 -8.84 -23.96
C TRP A 75 18.20 -10.27 -23.65
N LEU A 76 17.79 -10.54 -22.40
CA LEU A 76 17.25 -11.84 -21.99
C LEU A 76 15.91 -12.18 -22.65
N ARG A 77 15.21 -11.19 -23.21
CA ARG A 77 13.96 -11.36 -23.96
C ARG A 77 14.17 -11.48 -25.47
N GLY A 78 15.42 -11.42 -25.94
CA GLY A 78 15.75 -11.45 -27.37
C GLY A 78 15.36 -10.17 -28.11
N GLU A 79 15.24 -9.05 -27.41
CA GLU A 79 15.00 -7.75 -28.03
C GLU A 79 16.26 -7.20 -28.71
N ASP A 80 16.09 -6.25 -29.63
CA ASP A 80 17.22 -5.61 -30.32
C ASP A 80 18.02 -4.67 -29.39
N TYR A 81 19.19 -4.25 -29.86
CA TYR A 81 20.03 -3.34 -29.07
C TYR A 81 19.43 -1.95 -28.89
N GLU A 82 18.53 -1.53 -29.77
CA GLU A 82 17.82 -0.27 -29.58
C GLU A 82 16.98 -0.33 -28.29
N ALA A 83 16.16 -1.38 -28.14
CA ALA A 83 15.34 -1.58 -26.96
C ALA A 83 16.19 -1.84 -25.70
N CYS A 84 17.24 -2.66 -25.79
CA CYS A 84 18.16 -2.91 -24.67
C CYS A 84 18.80 -1.61 -24.17
N CYS A 85 19.34 -0.79 -25.07
CA CYS A 85 19.97 0.47 -24.72
C CYS A 85 18.96 1.51 -24.23
N ARG A 86 17.73 1.51 -24.76
CA ARG A 86 16.63 2.36 -24.30
C ARG A 86 16.32 2.10 -22.83
N TYR A 87 16.15 0.84 -22.45
CA TYR A 87 15.94 0.47 -21.04
C TYR A 87 17.15 0.78 -20.17
N ALA A 88 18.36 0.46 -20.63
CA ALA A 88 19.60 0.71 -19.89
C ALA A 88 19.79 2.21 -19.57
N ASN A 89 19.64 3.07 -20.58
CA ASN A 89 19.74 4.52 -20.42
C ASN A 89 18.62 5.06 -19.53
N GLY A 90 17.39 4.56 -19.69
CA GLY A 90 16.24 4.97 -18.89
C GLY A 90 16.40 4.63 -17.40
N CYS A 91 16.77 3.39 -17.07
CA CYS A 91 17.05 2.97 -15.70
C CYS A 91 18.19 3.77 -15.07
N GLY A 92 19.29 3.96 -15.82
CA GLY A 92 20.41 4.78 -15.37
C GLY A 92 19.98 6.22 -15.04
N ALA A 93 19.19 6.84 -15.93
CA ALA A 93 18.70 8.20 -15.74
C ALA A 93 17.78 8.35 -14.51
N LEU A 94 16.84 7.42 -14.29
CA LEU A 94 15.97 7.45 -13.11
C LEU A 94 16.74 7.28 -11.79
N VAL A 95 17.74 6.41 -11.77
CA VAL A 95 18.54 6.20 -10.54
C VAL A 95 19.39 7.43 -10.24
N VAL A 96 19.99 8.06 -11.26
CA VAL A 96 20.85 9.23 -10.99
C VAL A 96 20.11 10.48 -10.57
N SER A 97 18.80 10.56 -10.80
CA SER A 97 17.98 11.67 -10.29
C SER A 97 17.59 11.51 -8.82
N ARG A 98 17.89 10.37 -8.18
CA ARG A 98 17.47 10.06 -6.80
C ARG A 98 18.66 9.90 -5.85
N HIS A 99 18.40 10.06 -4.56
CA HIS A 99 19.47 9.99 -3.54
C HIS A 99 19.94 8.54 -3.28
N GLY A 100 19.03 7.57 -3.33
CA GLY A 100 19.32 6.17 -3.03
C GLY A 100 20.02 5.41 -4.16
N CYS A 101 20.71 4.32 -3.83
CA CYS A 101 21.27 3.36 -4.78
C CYS A 101 20.22 2.27 -5.11
N ALA A 102 20.24 1.14 -4.39
CA ALA A 102 19.29 0.05 -4.59
C ALA A 102 17.82 0.45 -4.44
N PRO A 103 17.41 1.29 -3.46
CA PRO A 103 16.01 1.72 -3.33
C PRO A 103 15.52 2.55 -4.52
N ALA A 104 16.40 3.14 -5.33
CA ALA A 104 16.00 3.98 -6.45
C ALA A 104 15.70 3.21 -7.74
N MET A 105 15.93 1.89 -7.76
CA MET A 105 15.72 1.05 -8.93
C MET A 105 14.26 1.09 -9.40
N PRO A 106 14.00 1.36 -10.70
CA PRO A 106 12.64 1.52 -11.16
C PRO A 106 11.94 0.19 -11.39
N SER A 107 10.62 0.18 -11.26
CA SER A 107 9.80 -0.92 -11.77
C SER A 107 9.69 -0.87 -13.30
N PRO A 108 9.23 -1.95 -13.96
CA PRO A 108 8.93 -1.92 -15.39
C PRO A 108 7.91 -0.83 -15.77
N VAL A 109 6.86 -0.67 -14.98
CA VAL A 109 5.78 0.30 -15.24
C VAL A 109 6.27 1.74 -15.11
N GLU A 110 7.08 2.00 -14.09
CA GLU A 110 7.73 3.28 -13.87
C GLU A 110 8.68 3.64 -15.02
N LEU A 111 9.50 2.67 -15.46
CA LEU A 111 10.42 2.84 -16.57
C LEU A 111 9.67 3.15 -17.88
N ASP A 112 8.59 2.43 -18.16
CA ASP A 112 7.81 2.62 -19.39
C ASP A 112 7.15 4.02 -19.39
N TYR A 113 6.62 4.49 -18.25
CA TYR A 113 6.11 5.85 -18.11
C TYR A 113 7.20 6.90 -18.32
N PHE A 114 8.37 6.71 -17.70
CA PHE A 114 9.49 7.63 -17.87
C PHE A 114 9.93 7.73 -19.33
N LEU A 115 10.13 6.59 -20.00
CA LEU A 115 10.56 6.56 -21.40
C LEU A 115 9.55 7.23 -22.34
N ALA A 116 8.24 7.07 -22.09
CA ALA A 116 7.20 7.73 -22.87
C ALA A 116 7.19 9.27 -22.69
N ASN A 117 7.73 9.77 -21.58
CA ASN A 117 7.66 11.19 -21.20
C ASN A 117 9.03 11.86 -21.04
N ALA A 118 10.12 11.15 -21.35
CA ALA A 118 11.50 11.53 -21.08
C ALA A 118 11.90 12.93 -21.57
N VAL A 119 11.31 13.38 -22.69
CA VAL A 119 11.57 14.70 -23.27
C VAL A 119 11.12 15.84 -22.35
N LYS A 120 10.10 15.62 -21.52
CA LYS A 120 9.51 16.62 -20.62
C LYS A 120 10.04 16.51 -19.18
N LEU A 121 10.62 15.36 -18.82
CA LEU A 121 10.99 15.00 -17.44
C LEU A 121 12.48 15.23 -17.19
N THR A 122 12.90 16.49 -17.05
CA THR A 122 14.29 16.84 -16.73
C THR A 122 14.65 16.64 -15.26
N GLN A 123 13.66 16.66 -14.35
CA GLN A 123 13.80 16.37 -12.92
C GLN A 123 12.82 15.24 -12.51
N PRO A 124 13.10 13.97 -12.88
CA PRO A 124 12.17 12.86 -12.67
C PRO A 124 11.84 12.58 -11.20
N ASP A 125 12.71 12.98 -10.28
CA ASP A 125 12.53 12.87 -8.83
C ASP A 125 11.45 13.81 -8.27
N GLN A 126 11.12 14.89 -8.99
CA GLN A 126 10.07 15.83 -8.61
C GLN A 126 8.72 15.53 -9.27
N ASP A 127 8.65 14.54 -10.17
CA ASP A 127 7.41 14.17 -10.82
C ASP A 127 6.54 13.30 -9.91
N ALA A 128 5.33 13.80 -9.59
CA ALA A 128 4.42 13.12 -8.67
C ALA A 128 3.92 11.76 -9.22
N THR A 129 3.84 11.60 -10.55
CA THR A 129 3.42 10.34 -11.17
C THR A 129 4.51 9.28 -11.01
N LEU A 130 5.76 9.62 -11.33
CA LEU A 130 6.90 8.74 -11.11
C LEU A 130 7.10 8.39 -9.64
N ALA A 131 6.99 9.37 -8.73
CA ALA A 131 7.08 9.12 -7.30
C ALA A 131 5.99 8.14 -6.81
N ARG A 132 4.79 8.20 -7.40
CA ARG A 132 3.72 7.23 -7.14
C ARG A 132 4.06 5.86 -7.70
N LEU A 133 4.36 5.77 -9.00
CA LEU A 133 4.67 4.50 -9.67
C LEU A 133 5.82 3.79 -8.95
N HIS A 134 6.87 4.51 -8.58
CA HIS A 134 8.01 3.98 -7.86
C HIS A 134 7.62 3.23 -6.58
N ARG A 135 6.64 3.74 -5.84
CA ARG A 135 6.16 3.11 -4.61
C ARG A 135 5.14 1.99 -4.86
N THR A 136 4.27 2.17 -5.84
CA THR A 136 3.10 1.28 -6.00
C THR A 136 3.34 0.12 -6.96
N THR A 137 4.39 0.17 -7.77
CA THR A 137 4.64 -0.84 -8.82
C THR A 137 5.88 -1.69 -8.57
N VAL A 138 6.56 -1.49 -7.44
CA VAL A 138 7.57 -2.42 -6.94
C VAL A 138 6.93 -3.72 -6.46
N ALA A 139 7.75 -4.77 -6.32
CA ALA A 139 7.31 -6.04 -5.77
C ALA A 139 6.76 -5.83 -4.35
N ARG A 140 5.55 -6.30 -4.12
CA ARG A 140 4.78 -6.10 -2.90
C ARG A 140 4.04 -7.38 -2.57
N LYS A 141 3.76 -7.61 -1.28
CA LYS A 141 2.88 -8.71 -0.87
C LYS A 141 1.50 -8.54 -1.53
N GLU A 142 0.99 -9.62 -2.11
CA GLU A 142 -0.35 -9.67 -2.67
C GLU A 142 -1.37 -10.07 -1.60
N TRP A 143 -2.56 -9.48 -1.67
CA TRP A 143 -3.65 -9.67 -0.72
C TRP A 143 -4.94 -9.98 -1.51
N ASN A 144 -5.16 -11.26 -1.80
CA ASN A 144 -6.30 -11.68 -2.62
C ASN A 144 -7.61 -11.77 -1.82
N GLU A 145 -7.50 -12.16 -0.55
CA GLU A 145 -8.55 -12.14 0.46
C GLU A 145 -7.98 -11.49 1.72
N LEU A 146 -8.76 -10.67 2.42
CA LEU A 146 -8.31 -9.98 3.62
C LEU A 146 -9.41 -9.93 4.69
N CYS A 147 -9.35 -10.84 5.65
CA CYS A 147 -10.24 -10.89 6.81
C CYS A 147 -9.51 -10.34 8.05
N VAL A 148 -9.88 -9.14 8.50
CA VAL A 148 -9.17 -8.42 9.58
C VAL A 148 -10.07 -8.26 10.80
N PHE A 149 -9.50 -8.56 11.97
CA PHE A 149 -10.15 -8.28 13.23
C PHE A 149 -9.75 -6.90 13.75
N ALA A 150 -10.72 -5.98 13.82
CA ALA A 150 -10.49 -4.59 14.16
C ALA A 150 -10.78 -4.26 15.63
N PHE A 151 -9.76 -3.94 16.40
CA PHE A 151 -9.89 -3.57 17.81
C PHE A 151 -9.06 -2.32 18.15
N ASP A 152 -8.92 -1.41 17.18
CA ASP A 152 -8.34 -0.06 17.28
C ASP A 152 -9.23 0.94 18.04
N HIS A 153 -10.33 0.46 18.61
CA HIS A 153 -11.26 1.24 19.40
C HIS A 153 -10.59 1.70 20.71
N ARG A 154 -11.00 2.86 21.23
CA ARG A 154 -10.44 3.44 22.45
C ARG A 154 -11.54 3.79 23.44
N THR A 155 -12.40 4.74 23.08
CA THR A 155 -13.55 5.15 23.90
C THR A 155 -14.45 3.97 24.25
N GLN A 156 -14.71 3.06 23.31
CA GLN A 156 -15.60 1.92 23.54
C GLN A 156 -15.01 0.90 24.53
N PHE A 157 -13.69 0.67 24.52
CA PHE A 157 -13.07 -0.18 25.54
C PHE A 157 -13.01 0.48 26.90
N PHE A 158 -12.76 1.80 26.94
CA PHE A 158 -12.86 2.58 28.17
C PHE A 158 -14.26 2.47 28.78
N GLU A 159 -15.32 2.68 27.97
CA GLU A 159 -16.71 2.53 28.40
C GLU A 159 -17.03 1.12 28.92
N LEU A 160 -16.56 0.07 28.23
CA LEU A 160 -16.72 -1.32 28.67
C LEU A 160 -16.03 -1.58 30.01
N ALA A 161 -14.81 -1.06 30.20
CA ALA A 161 -14.09 -1.20 31.47
C ALA A 161 -14.84 -0.52 32.62
N GLN A 162 -15.36 0.69 32.39
CA GLN A 162 -16.17 1.42 33.38
C GLN A 162 -17.47 0.66 33.72
N GLN A 163 -18.19 0.14 32.72
CA GLN A 163 -19.41 -0.63 32.93
C GLN A 163 -19.18 -1.94 33.70
N GLY A 164 -18.05 -2.60 33.45
CA GLY A 164 -17.65 -3.81 34.16
C GLY A 164 -17.00 -3.57 35.53
N PHE A 165 -16.91 -2.30 35.98
CA PHE A 165 -16.15 -1.91 37.19
C PHE A 165 -14.70 -2.45 37.20
N SER A 166 -14.10 -2.54 36.01
CA SER A 166 -12.74 -3.03 35.79
C SER A 166 -11.74 -1.89 35.67
N ASP A 167 -10.50 -2.16 36.07
CA ASP A 167 -9.38 -1.23 35.86
C ASP A 167 -9.10 -1.05 34.35
N GLU A 168 -8.96 0.20 33.92
CA GLU A 168 -8.58 0.58 32.54
C GLU A 168 -7.26 -0.09 32.11
N ALA A 169 -6.36 -0.37 33.07
CA ALA A 169 -5.10 -1.08 32.80
C ALA A 169 -5.30 -2.48 32.18
N ARG A 170 -6.45 -3.13 32.42
CA ARG A 170 -6.77 -4.45 31.85
C ARG A 170 -7.02 -4.42 30.34
N ILE A 171 -7.26 -3.25 29.75
CA ILE A 171 -7.53 -3.13 28.31
C ILE A 171 -6.30 -3.55 27.47
N SER A 172 -5.07 -3.32 27.96
CA SER A 172 -3.87 -3.77 27.24
C SER A 172 -3.83 -5.30 27.12
N GLN A 173 -4.01 -5.99 28.24
CA GLN A 173 -4.06 -7.46 28.29
C GLN A 173 -5.19 -8.01 27.41
N LEU A 174 -6.38 -7.40 27.46
CA LEU A 174 -7.52 -7.76 26.61
C LEU A 174 -7.15 -7.75 25.12
N LYS A 175 -6.41 -6.74 24.66
CA LYS A 175 -5.98 -6.63 23.25
C LYS A 175 -4.91 -7.65 22.86
N GLN A 176 -4.02 -8.02 23.78
CA GLN A 176 -3.08 -9.12 23.54
C GLN A 176 -3.82 -10.47 23.37
N LEU A 177 -4.87 -10.71 24.17
CA LEU A 177 -5.71 -11.90 24.02
C LEU A 177 -6.42 -11.93 22.65
N PHE A 178 -6.76 -10.78 22.07
CA PHE A 178 -7.26 -10.73 20.69
C PHE A 178 -6.20 -11.10 19.66
N VAL A 179 -4.95 -10.69 19.83
CA VAL A 179 -3.84 -11.11 18.97
C VAL A 179 -3.66 -12.62 19.04
N GLN A 180 -3.73 -13.21 20.23
CA GLN A 180 -3.71 -14.66 20.39
C GLN A 180 -4.89 -15.31 19.64
N ALA A 181 -6.11 -14.80 19.81
CA ALA A 181 -7.29 -15.29 19.12
C ALA A 181 -7.16 -15.27 17.59
N VAL A 182 -6.56 -14.21 17.01
CA VAL A 182 -6.28 -14.14 15.56
C VAL A 182 -5.24 -15.19 15.15
N GLY A 183 -4.19 -15.40 15.95
CA GLY A 183 -3.19 -16.44 15.68
C GLY A 183 -3.75 -17.85 15.66
N GLU A 184 -4.61 -18.17 16.63
CA GLU A 184 -5.28 -19.46 16.66
C GLU A 184 -6.29 -19.62 15.51
N THR A 185 -7.00 -18.54 15.15
CA THR A 185 -7.92 -18.52 14.00
C THR A 185 -7.17 -18.73 12.68
N GLU A 186 -6.04 -18.04 12.48
CA GLU A 186 -5.18 -18.19 11.30
C GLU A 186 -4.75 -19.64 11.12
N ALA A 187 -4.26 -20.27 12.19
CA ALA A 187 -3.84 -21.66 12.16
C ALA A 187 -5.00 -22.62 11.88
N ALA A 188 -6.15 -22.42 12.54
CA ALA A 188 -7.32 -23.28 12.39
C ALA A 188 -8.00 -23.19 11.02
N ARG A 189 -7.92 -22.02 10.36
CA ARG A 189 -8.61 -21.72 9.10
C ARG A 189 -7.68 -21.64 7.88
N GLY A 190 -6.36 -21.75 8.07
CA GLY A 190 -5.37 -21.68 6.99
C GLY A 190 -5.31 -20.30 6.33
N LEU A 191 -5.29 -19.22 7.12
CA LEU A 191 -5.40 -17.84 6.62
C LEU A 191 -4.05 -17.14 6.43
N GLN A 192 -2.96 -17.90 6.23
CA GLN A 192 -1.64 -17.32 6.03
C GLN A 192 -1.66 -16.37 4.83
N GLY A 193 -1.35 -15.10 5.09
CA GLY A 193 -1.40 -14.05 4.06
C GLY A 193 -2.80 -13.58 3.67
N GLY A 194 -3.85 -13.96 4.41
CA GLY A 194 -5.23 -13.51 4.21
C GLY A 194 -5.90 -12.91 5.45
N THR A 195 -5.14 -12.67 6.53
CA THR A 195 -5.68 -12.11 7.78
C THR A 195 -4.81 -10.99 8.36
N GLY A 196 -5.35 -10.33 9.39
CA GLY A 196 -4.71 -9.21 10.03
C GLY A 196 -5.50 -8.59 11.17
N VAL A 197 -4.99 -7.48 11.66
CA VAL A 197 -5.48 -6.76 12.84
C VAL A 197 -5.50 -5.25 12.61
N LEU A 198 -6.45 -4.54 13.24
CA LEU A 198 -6.39 -3.09 13.43
C LEU A 198 -6.22 -2.80 14.93
N ILE A 199 -5.16 -2.11 15.31
CA ILE A 199 -4.76 -1.93 16.72
C ILE A 199 -4.35 -0.47 16.96
N ASP A 200 -4.79 0.13 18.07
CA ASP A 200 -4.41 1.50 18.46
C ASP A 200 -3.16 1.56 19.34
N ASP A 201 -2.62 2.76 19.49
CA ASP A 201 -1.39 3.02 20.24
C ASP A 201 -1.59 3.16 21.75
N ARG A 202 -2.77 3.61 22.16
CA ARG A 202 -3.01 3.96 23.55
C ARG A 202 -3.11 2.72 24.42
N TYR A 203 -3.87 1.73 23.95
CA TYR A 203 -4.06 0.48 24.68
C TYR A 203 -3.45 -0.73 24.00
N GLY A 204 -3.08 -0.62 22.72
CA GLY A 204 -2.67 -1.77 21.92
C GLY A 204 -1.17 -1.86 21.65
N ALA A 205 -0.31 -1.13 22.36
CA ALA A 205 1.13 -1.14 22.13
C ALA A 205 1.73 -2.55 22.23
N ASP A 206 1.39 -3.32 23.27
CA ASP A 206 1.87 -4.69 23.43
C ASP A 206 1.29 -5.62 22.36
N ALA A 207 0.01 -5.45 22.03
CA ALA A 207 -0.65 -6.18 20.95
C ALA A 207 -0.04 -5.89 19.56
N LEU A 208 0.40 -4.65 19.29
CA LEU A 208 1.15 -4.29 18.09
C LEU A 208 2.50 -5.01 18.05
N ASN A 209 3.20 -5.07 19.18
CA ASN A 209 4.47 -5.79 19.29
C ASN A 209 4.29 -7.29 19.00
N ASP A 210 3.24 -7.90 19.56
CA ASP A 210 2.92 -9.33 19.37
C ASP A 210 2.48 -9.66 17.93
N ALA A 211 1.86 -8.70 17.24
CA ALA A 211 1.40 -8.86 15.85
C ALA A 211 2.51 -8.65 14.80
N THR A 212 3.47 -7.75 15.09
CA THR A 212 4.55 -7.35 14.18
C THR A 212 5.44 -8.54 13.80
N GLY A 213 5.84 -8.64 12.53
CA GLY A 213 6.67 -9.72 12.01
C GLY A 213 5.95 -11.04 11.70
N ARG A 214 4.65 -11.17 12.02
CA ARG A 214 3.86 -12.37 11.69
C ARG A 214 3.48 -12.49 10.21
N GLY A 215 3.75 -11.45 9.42
CA GLY A 215 3.30 -11.37 8.03
C GLY A 215 1.80 -11.06 7.91
N TRP A 216 1.16 -10.59 8.97
CA TRP A 216 -0.22 -10.14 8.96
C TRP A 216 -0.38 -8.77 8.32
N TRP A 217 -1.60 -8.45 7.90
CA TRP A 217 -1.96 -7.06 7.62
C TRP A 217 -2.17 -6.35 8.95
N ILE A 218 -1.41 -5.30 9.24
CA ILE A 218 -1.48 -4.59 10.52
C ILE A 218 -1.84 -3.14 10.23
N GLY A 219 -3.03 -2.72 10.61
CA GLY A 219 -3.41 -1.31 10.52
C GLY A 219 -3.37 -0.63 11.88
N ARG A 220 -2.98 0.65 11.88
CA ARG A 220 -2.78 1.44 13.09
C ARG A 220 -3.43 2.83 12.90
N PRO A 221 -4.41 3.22 13.74
CA PRO A 221 -5.15 4.46 13.57
C PRO A 221 -4.28 5.69 13.85
N VAL A 222 -4.58 6.80 13.18
CA VAL A 222 -3.94 8.10 13.41
C VAL A 222 -4.93 9.19 13.80
N GLU A 223 -6.21 8.99 13.49
CA GLU A 223 -7.26 9.96 13.77
C GLU A 223 -7.58 10.06 15.27
N MET A 224 -7.94 11.26 15.70
CA MET A 224 -8.59 11.45 17.00
C MET A 224 -10.04 10.95 16.93
N PRO A 225 -10.51 10.07 17.85
CA PRO A 225 -11.84 9.48 17.77
C PRO A 225 -12.93 10.55 17.71
N GLY A 226 -13.80 10.45 16.69
CA GLY A 226 -14.97 11.31 16.55
C GLY A 226 -14.69 12.74 16.06
N SER A 227 -13.44 13.10 15.78
CA SER A 227 -13.13 14.45 15.27
C SER A 227 -13.80 14.72 13.91
N ASN A 228 -14.46 15.87 13.79
CA ASN A 228 -14.98 16.43 12.54
C ASN A 228 -14.98 17.98 12.66
N PRO A 229 -14.08 18.73 12.00
CA PRO A 229 -13.06 18.26 11.06
C PRO A 229 -12.02 17.30 11.68
N LEU A 230 -11.34 16.55 10.82
CA LEU A 230 -10.35 15.54 11.14
C LEU A 230 -9.22 16.16 11.95
N GLN A 231 -8.91 15.50 13.07
CA GLN A 231 -7.74 15.80 13.88
C GLN A 231 -6.98 14.49 14.10
N PHE A 232 -5.72 14.60 14.50
CA PHE A 232 -4.84 13.46 14.73
C PHE A 232 -4.37 13.45 16.18
N ASP A 233 -4.18 12.27 16.75
CA ASP A 233 -3.83 12.10 18.18
C ASP A 233 -2.54 12.84 18.60
N TRP A 234 -1.61 13.02 17.67
CA TRP A 234 -0.30 13.64 17.94
C TRP A 234 -0.15 15.02 17.29
N GLY A 235 -1.27 15.63 16.89
CA GLY A 235 -1.29 16.87 16.14
C GLY A 235 -0.80 16.72 14.70
N ARG A 236 -0.37 17.83 14.10
CA ARG A 236 -0.14 17.93 12.64
C ARG A 236 1.19 17.35 12.16
N SER A 237 2.11 17.00 13.07
CA SER A 237 3.45 16.50 12.72
C SER A 237 3.45 14.98 12.46
N LEU A 238 2.64 14.52 11.52
CA LEU A 238 2.41 13.09 11.26
C LEU A 238 3.67 12.36 10.76
N ALA A 239 4.40 12.94 9.81
CA ALA A 239 5.54 12.27 9.17
C ALA A 239 6.64 11.89 10.18
N SER A 240 6.89 12.71 11.21
CA SER A 240 7.89 12.41 12.23
C SER A 240 7.50 11.24 13.14
N ARG A 241 6.20 11.07 13.40
CA ARG A 241 5.65 9.93 14.15
C ARG A 241 5.69 8.66 13.31
N LEU A 242 5.18 8.75 12.08
CA LEU A 242 5.11 7.62 11.16
C LEU A 242 6.49 7.05 10.83
N THR A 243 7.54 7.88 10.77
CA THR A 243 8.92 7.40 10.53
C THR A 243 9.40 6.39 11.59
N GLN A 244 8.84 6.42 12.79
CA GLN A 244 9.17 5.50 13.88
C GLN A 244 8.41 4.16 13.80
N TRP A 245 7.43 4.04 12.91
CA TRP A 245 6.64 2.82 12.77
C TRP A 245 7.41 1.77 11.95
N PRO A 246 7.22 0.48 12.25
CA PRO A 246 7.60 -0.60 11.34
C PRO A 246 6.96 -0.39 9.96
N LYS A 247 7.73 -0.62 8.89
CA LYS A 247 7.25 -0.43 7.50
C LYS A 247 6.06 -1.30 7.12
N GLU A 248 5.85 -2.42 7.81
CA GLU A 248 4.71 -3.30 7.57
C GLU A 248 3.40 -2.79 8.19
N HIS A 249 3.44 -1.75 9.03
CA HIS A 249 2.23 -1.13 9.59
C HIS A 249 1.60 -0.22 8.55
N VAL A 250 0.29 -0.39 8.35
CA VAL A 250 -0.55 0.41 7.47
C VAL A 250 -1.20 1.51 8.28
N ILE A 251 -1.13 2.74 7.77
CA ILE A 251 -1.80 3.87 8.37
C ILE A 251 -3.29 3.71 8.16
N LYS A 252 -4.07 3.67 9.23
CA LYS A 252 -5.52 3.72 9.16
C LYS A 252 -5.99 5.11 9.55
N CYS A 253 -6.89 5.70 8.78
CA CYS A 253 -7.54 6.96 9.15
C CYS A 253 -9.03 6.91 8.84
N LEU A 254 -9.84 7.04 9.88
CA LEU A 254 -11.29 7.21 9.75
C LEU A 254 -11.63 8.68 9.53
N VAL A 255 -12.41 8.94 8.49
CA VAL A 255 -12.80 10.29 8.09
C VAL A 255 -14.31 10.38 7.94
N GLN A 256 -14.91 11.35 8.65
CA GLN A 256 -16.31 11.71 8.49
C GLN A 256 -16.51 12.61 7.26
N LEU A 257 -16.35 12.04 6.06
CA LEU A 257 -16.35 12.80 4.81
C LEU A 257 -17.71 12.69 4.11
N HIS A 258 -18.43 13.82 4.04
CA HIS A 258 -19.65 13.93 3.25
C HIS A 258 -19.44 14.90 2.07
N PRO A 259 -19.77 14.52 0.81
CA PRO A 259 -19.53 15.37 -0.36
C PRO A 259 -20.32 16.69 -0.33
N ASP A 260 -21.50 16.66 0.30
CA ASP A 260 -22.43 17.80 0.45
C ASP A 260 -22.30 18.53 1.79
N ASP A 261 -21.20 18.29 2.53
CA ASP A 261 -20.93 19.04 3.76
C ASP A 261 -20.67 20.54 3.47
N MET A 262 -20.78 21.35 4.51
CA MET A 262 -20.48 22.77 4.45
C MET A 262 -19.07 22.98 3.88
N PRO A 263 -18.88 23.90 2.90
CA PRO A 263 -17.61 24.06 2.21
C PRO A 263 -16.41 24.22 3.14
N GLU A 264 -16.58 24.96 4.24
CA GLU A 264 -15.52 25.19 5.25
C GLU A 264 -15.08 23.89 5.93
N ASN A 265 -16.04 23.09 6.44
CA ASN A 265 -15.73 21.82 7.08
C ASN A 265 -15.10 20.84 6.08
N ARG A 266 -15.65 20.78 4.87
CA ARG A 266 -15.18 19.91 3.80
C ARG A 266 -13.76 20.25 3.34
N LEU A 267 -13.44 21.53 3.19
CA LEU A 267 -12.09 21.96 2.79
C LEU A 267 -11.06 21.67 3.89
N GLU A 268 -11.41 21.85 5.17
CA GLU A 268 -10.52 21.46 6.27
C GLU A 268 -10.32 19.94 6.31
N GLN A 269 -11.38 19.14 6.15
CA GLN A 269 -11.29 17.68 6.01
C GLN A 269 -10.29 17.29 4.91
N GLU A 270 -10.46 17.85 3.71
CA GLU A 270 -9.61 17.56 2.55
C GLU A 270 -8.16 17.97 2.77
N ALA A 271 -7.91 19.12 3.40
CA ALA A 271 -6.57 19.57 3.73
C ALA A 271 -5.86 18.61 4.72
N GLN A 272 -6.58 18.13 5.74
CA GLN A 272 -6.02 17.17 6.71
C GLN A 272 -5.75 15.80 6.06
N ILE A 273 -6.66 15.30 5.22
CA ILE A 273 -6.45 14.05 4.48
C ILE A 273 -5.24 14.18 3.54
N LYS A 274 -5.11 15.32 2.84
CA LYS A 274 -3.98 15.58 1.95
C LYS A 274 -2.66 15.61 2.71
N GLY A 275 -2.61 16.29 3.87
CA GLY A 275 -1.44 16.29 4.74
C GLY A 275 -1.05 14.88 5.23
N LEU A 276 -2.03 14.05 5.58
CA LEU A 276 -1.80 12.65 5.93
C LEU A 276 -1.28 11.83 4.75
N TYR A 277 -1.89 11.98 3.57
CA TYR A 277 -1.45 11.31 2.35
C TYR A 277 0.00 11.65 2.03
N ASP A 278 0.37 12.93 2.08
CA ASP A 278 1.74 13.39 1.84
C ASP A 278 2.73 12.81 2.87
N ALA A 279 2.34 12.75 4.15
CA ALA A 279 3.14 12.08 5.18
C ALA A 279 3.31 10.58 4.92
N ALA A 280 2.27 9.89 4.43
CA ALA A 280 2.37 8.49 4.01
C ALA A 280 3.35 8.33 2.84
N GLN A 281 3.35 9.26 1.87
CA GLN A 281 4.27 9.22 0.73
C GLN A 281 5.73 9.37 1.19
N ILE A 282 6.00 10.33 2.08
CA ILE A 282 7.34 10.60 2.61
C ILE A 282 7.85 9.39 3.41
N THR A 283 6.99 8.81 4.23
CA THR A 283 7.40 7.72 5.11
C THR A 283 7.33 6.35 4.43
N GLY A 284 6.73 6.24 3.24
CA GLY A 284 6.61 4.98 2.49
C GLY A 284 5.70 3.95 3.15
N HIS A 285 4.85 4.37 4.10
CA HIS A 285 3.80 3.50 4.64
C HIS A 285 2.59 3.53 3.71
N GLU A 286 1.84 2.44 3.73
CA GLU A 286 0.55 2.38 3.06
C GLU A 286 -0.51 3.13 3.85
N LEU A 287 -1.52 3.64 3.14
CA LEU A 287 -2.65 4.34 3.70
C LEU A 287 -3.95 3.59 3.42
N LEU A 288 -4.73 3.38 4.47
CA LEU A 288 -6.13 2.98 4.47
C LEU A 288 -7.00 4.16 4.91
N LEU A 289 -7.83 4.67 4.00
CA LEU A 289 -8.85 5.65 4.33
C LEU A 289 -10.18 4.94 4.59
N GLU A 290 -10.71 5.11 5.79
CA GLU A 290 -12.04 4.65 6.20
C GLU A 290 -13.04 5.80 6.04
N ILE A 291 -13.93 5.70 5.06
CA ILE A 291 -14.87 6.77 4.72
C ILE A 291 -16.24 6.45 5.30
N ILE A 292 -16.71 7.34 6.19
CA ILE A 292 -18.03 7.25 6.81
C ILE A 292 -18.71 8.61 6.66
N PRO A 293 -19.61 8.81 5.69
CA PRO A 293 -20.34 10.05 5.56
C PRO A 293 -21.11 10.41 6.86
N ALA A 294 -21.12 11.69 7.21
CA ALA A 294 -21.78 12.16 8.42
C ALA A 294 -23.29 11.87 8.35
N LYS A 295 -23.80 11.11 9.34
CA LYS A 295 -25.22 10.68 9.39
C LYS A 295 -26.22 11.83 9.57
N SER A 296 -25.75 13.01 9.98
CA SER A 296 -26.56 14.22 10.10
C SER A 296 -26.90 14.86 8.76
N LEU A 297 -26.23 14.45 7.67
CA LEU A 297 -26.43 14.97 6.32
C LEU A 297 -27.24 13.99 5.45
N PRO A 298 -27.89 14.48 4.37
CA PRO A 298 -28.69 13.64 3.48
C PRO A 298 -27.90 12.48 2.89
N GLN A 299 -28.38 11.26 3.11
CA GLN A 299 -27.76 10.05 2.57
C GLN A 299 -28.41 9.70 1.22
N HIS A 300 -27.56 9.53 0.22
CA HIS A 300 -27.91 9.02 -1.10
C HIS A 300 -27.10 7.75 -1.37
N ASP A 301 -27.61 6.87 -2.22
CA ASP A 301 -26.91 5.62 -2.56
C ASP A 301 -25.49 5.85 -3.10
N ASP A 302 -25.25 7.00 -3.75
CA ASP A 302 -23.97 7.38 -4.34
C ASP A 302 -23.07 8.25 -3.42
N THR A 303 -23.47 8.53 -2.17
CA THR A 303 -22.74 9.45 -1.28
C THR A 303 -21.30 8.99 -1.06
N VAL A 304 -21.08 7.69 -0.82
CA VAL A 304 -19.74 7.11 -0.66
C VAL A 304 -18.95 7.18 -1.97
N TYR A 305 -19.57 6.83 -3.10
CA TYR A 305 -18.95 6.93 -4.42
C TYR A 305 -18.47 8.36 -4.72
N ARG A 306 -19.31 9.37 -4.45
CA ARG A 306 -18.96 10.78 -4.64
C ARG A 306 -17.82 11.21 -3.72
N ALA A 307 -17.78 10.73 -2.48
CA ALA A 307 -16.67 10.99 -1.56
C ALA A 307 -15.34 10.41 -2.07
N VAL A 308 -15.31 9.14 -2.49
CA VAL A 308 -14.12 8.48 -3.06
C VAL A 308 -13.67 9.19 -4.34
N LYS A 309 -14.59 9.45 -5.27
CA LYS A 309 -14.30 10.16 -6.53
C LYS A 309 -13.70 11.55 -6.27
N ARG A 310 -14.20 12.25 -5.24
CA ARG A 310 -13.68 13.56 -4.86
C ARG A 310 -12.24 13.48 -4.37
N LEU A 311 -11.87 12.49 -3.55
CA LEU A 311 -10.49 12.30 -3.12
C LEU A 311 -9.55 11.98 -4.30
N TYR A 312 -9.99 11.16 -5.26
CA TYR A 312 -9.24 10.95 -6.50
C TYR A 312 -9.08 12.21 -7.35
N ASN A 313 -10.07 13.12 -7.37
CA ASN A 313 -9.95 14.40 -8.06
C ASN A 313 -8.92 15.34 -7.38
N LEU A 314 -8.70 15.17 -6.08
CA LEU A 314 -7.71 15.91 -5.30
C LEU A 314 -6.30 15.27 -5.37
N GLY A 315 -6.13 14.20 -6.15
CA GLY A 315 -4.86 13.50 -6.28
C GLY A 315 -4.48 12.68 -5.03
N ILE A 316 -5.48 12.26 -4.25
CA ILE A 316 -5.31 11.40 -3.08
C ILE A 316 -5.67 9.98 -3.48
N TYR A 317 -4.70 9.08 -3.36
CA TYR A 317 -4.79 7.72 -3.89
C TYR A 317 -4.27 6.71 -2.85
N PRO A 318 -5.04 6.45 -1.78
CA PRO A 318 -4.64 5.53 -0.73
C PRO A 318 -4.50 4.11 -1.29
N GLU A 319 -3.59 3.33 -0.72
CA GLU A 319 -3.44 1.92 -1.09
C GLU A 319 -4.69 1.12 -0.77
N TRP A 320 -5.47 1.51 0.24
CA TRP A 320 -6.68 0.82 0.66
C TRP A 320 -7.86 1.77 0.92
N TRP A 321 -9.06 1.29 0.59
CA TRP A 321 -10.32 1.91 1.00
C TRP A 321 -11.05 1.02 2.00
N LYS A 322 -11.58 1.60 3.07
CA LYS A 322 -12.50 0.92 3.99
C LYS A 322 -13.86 1.62 3.94
N LEU A 323 -14.85 0.96 3.36
CA LEU A 323 -16.12 1.59 2.98
C LEU A 323 -17.31 0.90 3.67
N GLU A 324 -18.37 1.67 3.90
CA GLU A 324 -19.67 1.17 4.35
C GLU A 324 -20.29 0.19 3.35
N SER A 325 -21.26 -0.58 3.83
CA SER A 325 -22.07 -1.44 2.96
C SER A 325 -22.84 -0.58 1.95
N MET A 326 -22.78 -0.98 0.69
CA MET A 326 -23.49 -0.35 -0.42
C MET A 326 -24.29 -1.41 -1.19
N SER A 327 -25.18 -0.99 -2.09
CA SER A 327 -25.85 -1.91 -3.00
C SER A 327 -24.87 -2.52 -4.01
N ALA A 328 -25.22 -3.66 -4.60
CA ALA A 328 -24.41 -4.30 -5.64
C ALA A 328 -24.10 -3.37 -6.83
N GLN A 329 -25.05 -2.50 -7.21
CA GLN A 329 -24.84 -1.51 -8.27
C GLN A 329 -23.78 -0.47 -7.89
N GLN A 330 -23.78 0.00 -6.64
CA GLN A 330 -22.79 0.96 -6.16
C GLN A 330 -21.41 0.31 -6.01
N TRP A 331 -21.33 -0.97 -5.65
CA TRP A 331 -20.08 -1.73 -5.70
C TRP A 331 -19.48 -1.78 -7.11
N GLN A 332 -20.30 -2.03 -8.13
CA GLN A 332 -19.84 -1.98 -9.53
C GLN A 332 -19.35 -0.58 -9.92
N ALA A 333 -19.99 0.48 -9.43
CA ALA A 333 -19.55 1.85 -9.67
C ALA A 333 -18.20 2.16 -9.00
N ILE A 334 -17.99 1.69 -7.77
CA ILE A 334 -16.69 1.79 -7.07
C ILE A 334 -15.61 1.02 -7.82
N ASP A 335 -15.88 -0.21 -8.27
CA ASP A 335 -14.93 -1.01 -9.04
C ASP A 335 -14.48 -0.27 -10.31
N ALA A 336 -15.44 0.24 -11.08
CA ALA A 336 -15.16 0.99 -12.30
C ALA A 336 -14.32 2.24 -12.02
N LEU A 337 -14.65 2.98 -10.95
CA LEU A 337 -13.92 4.18 -10.54
C LEU A 337 -12.47 3.84 -10.12
N VAL A 338 -12.28 2.83 -9.29
CA VAL A 338 -10.94 2.42 -8.85
C VAL A 338 -10.11 1.92 -10.03
N HIS A 339 -10.69 1.14 -10.95
CA HIS A 339 -9.99 0.68 -12.15
C HIS A 339 -9.58 1.83 -13.06
N GLU A 340 -10.45 2.82 -13.26
CA GLU A 340 -10.18 4.01 -14.08
C GLU A 340 -9.11 4.91 -13.43
N ARG A 341 -9.21 5.15 -12.12
CA ARG A 341 -8.46 6.20 -11.43
C ARG A 341 -7.18 5.72 -10.76
N ASP A 342 -7.14 4.47 -10.32
CA ASP A 342 -6.03 3.92 -9.55
C ASP A 342 -5.90 2.40 -9.71
N PRO A 343 -5.34 1.92 -10.84
CA PRO A 343 -5.12 0.50 -11.07
C PRO A 343 -4.11 -0.13 -10.09
N TYR A 344 -3.45 0.66 -9.23
CA TYR A 344 -2.50 0.18 -8.22
C TYR A 344 -3.06 0.14 -6.80
N CYS A 345 -4.33 0.52 -6.62
CA CYS A 345 -5.06 0.32 -5.38
C CYS A 345 -5.05 -1.16 -5.01
N ARG A 346 -4.76 -1.49 -3.75
CA ARG A 346 -4.68 -2.87 -3.28
C ARG A 346 -6.04 -3.49 -3.06
N GLY A 347 -7.03 -2.68 -2.75
CA GLY A 347 -8.41 -3.11 -2.69
C GLY A 347 -9.28 -2.28 -1.76
N VAL A 348 -10.54 -2.67 -1.73
CA VAL A 348 -11.56 -2.15 -0.85
C VAL A 348 -11.91 -3.20 0.19
N VAL A 349 -12.18 -2.79 1.42
CA VAL A 349 -12.66 -3.68 2.49
C VAL A 349 -13.93 -3.13 3.12
N LEU A 350 -14.81 -4.03 3.51
CA LEU A 350 -16.06 -3.70 4.19
C LEU A 350 -15.84 -3.40 5.66
N LEU A 351 -16.47 -2.33 6.16
CA LEU A 351 -16.50 -2.02 7.59
C LEU A 351 -17.77 -2.56 8.26
N GLY A 352 -17.74 -2.71 9.59
CA GLY A 352 -18.80 -3.39 10.35
C GLY A 352 -19.85 -2.52 11.06
N LEU A 353 -19.52 -1.31 11.52
CA LEU A 353 -20.38 -0.41 12.33
C LEU A 353 -21.11 -1.03 13.53
N ASN A 354 -20.61 -2.11 14.12
CA ASN A 354 -21.34 -2.87 15.15
C ASN A 354 -22.68 -3.44 14.65
N ALA A 355 -22.78 -3.73 13.36
CA ALA A 355 -23.94 -4.39 12.80
C ALA A 355 -24.02 -5.85 13.28
N PRO A 356 -25.23 -6.41 13.47
CA PRO A 356 -25.39 -7.83 13.72
C PRO A 356 -24.80 -8.69 12.59
N ILE A 357 -24.36 -9.90 12.91
CA ILE A 357 -23.75 -10.83 11.94
C ILE A 357 -24.66 -11.05 10.71
N ALA A 358 -25.99 -11.13 10.90
CA ALA A 358 -26.93 -11.30 9.80
C ALA A 358 -26.93 -10.09 8.83
N ALA A 359 -26.79 -8.88 9.35
CA ALA A 359 -26.69 -7.67 8.52
C ALA A 359 -25.35 -7.66 7.75
N LEU A 360 -24.24 -8.02 8.40
CA LEU A 360 -22.94 -8.16 7.72
C LEU A 360 -22.97 -9.23 6.63
N ALA A 361 -23.65 -10.35 6.86
CA ALA A 361 -23.83 -11.39 5.85
C ALA A 361 -24.55 -10.84 4.61
N ALA A 362 -25.62 -10.07 4.80
CA ALA A 362 -26.31 -9.39 3.70
C ALA A 362 -25.40 -8.39 2.96
N SER A 363 -24.58 -7.64 3.69
CA SER A 363 -23.57 -6.75 3.10
C SER A 363 -22.53 -7.50 2.26
N PHE A 364 -22.09 -8.68 2.71
CA PHE A 364 -21.15 -9.52 1.95
C PHE A 364 -21.77 -10.04 0.66
N GLU A 365 -23.07 -10.34 0.65
CA GLU A 365 -23.78 -10.72 -0.58
C GLU A 365 -23.85 -9.56 -1.58
N GLN A 366 -24.08 -8.32 -1.11
CA GLN A 366 -24.07 -7.12 -1.98
C GLN A 366 -22.70 -6.88 -2.63
N ALA A 367 -21.61 -7.16 -1.93
CA ALA A 367 -20.24 -6.99 -2.45
C ALA A 367 -19.70 -8.23 -3.19
N SER A 368 -20.47 -9.32 -3.29
CA SER A 368 -19.99 -10.62 -3.76
C SER A 368 -19.35 -10.55 -5.15
N ALA A 369 -19.96 -9.81 -6.08
CA ALA A 369 -19.48 -9.62 -7.44
C ALA A 369 -18.44 -8.50 -7.60
N SER A 370 -18.08 -7.80 -6.52
CA SER A 370 -17.07 -6.74 -6.58
C SER A 370 -15.69 -7.34 -6.85
N THR A 371 -14.99 -6.74 -7.81
CA THR A 371 -13.63 -7.08 -8.24
C THR A 371 -12.56 -6.38 -7.40
N THR A 372 -12.91 -5.26 -6.74
CA THR A 372 -11.98 -4.51 -5.89
C THR A 372 -12.16 -4.79 -4.41
N CYS A 373 -13.35 -5.20 -3.96
CA CYS A 373 -13.55 -5.64 -2.58
C CYS A 373 -12.66 -6.87 -2.32
N ARG A 374 -11.94 -6.93 -1.21
CA ARG A 374 -11.04 -8.05 -0.86
C ARG A 374 -11.42 -8.74 0.44
N GLY A 375 -12.33 -8.16 1.21
CA GLY A 375 -12.74 -8.74 2.49
C GLY A 375 -13.35 -7.70 3.41
N PHE A 376 -13.12 -7.88 4.69
CA PHE A 376 -13.74 -7.06 5.73
C PHE A 376 -12.75 -6.72 6.85
N MET A 377 -13.02 -5.61 7.51
CA MET A 377 -12.37 -5.22 8.76
C MET A 377 -13.46 -4.90 9.79
N VAL A 378 -13.77 -5.89 10.63
CA VAL A 378 -14.91 -5.84 11.57
C VAL A 378 -14.39 -5.88 12.99
N GLY A 379 -15.01 -5.07 13.86
CA GLY A 379 -14.58 -4.91 15.25
C GLY A 379 -15.64 -5.29 16.26
N ARG A 380 -16.45 -4.32 16.70
CA ARG A 380 -17.40 -4.49 17.82
C ARG A 380 -18.30 -5.73 17.72
N THR A 381 -18.76 -6.09 16.52
CA THR A 381 -19.54 -7.33 16.31
C THR A 381 -18.82 -8.59 16.82
N ILE A 382 -17.49 -8.62 16.77
CA ILE A 382 -16.65 -9.72 17.24
C ILE A 382 -16.38 -9.60 18.74
N PHE A 383 -15.95 -8.42 19.21
CA PHE A 383 -15.37 -8.28 20.55
C PHE A 383 -16.31 -7.76 21.63
N GLN A 384 -17.37 -7.01 21.30
CA GLN A 384 -18.09 -6.18 22.27
C GLN A 384 -18.60 -7.01 23.46
N GLU A 385 -19.37 -8.07 23.18
CA GLU A 385 -19.97 -8.90 24.22
C GLU A 385 -18.96 -9.80 24.95
N PRO A 386 -18.04 -10.50 24.25
CA PRO A 386 -16.97 -11.24 24.93
C PRO A 386 -16.11 -10.36 25.85
N SER A 387 -15.78 -9.14 25.41
CA SER A 387 -14.99 -8.19 26.22
C SER A 387 -15.73 -7.77 27.47
N ARG A 388 -17.05 -7.52 27.38
CA ARG A 388 -17.89 -7.20 28.53
C ARG A 388 -17.83 -8.32 29.57
N GLY A 389 -18.01 -9.57 29.16
CA GLY A 389 -17.95 -10.72 30.06
C GLY A 389 -16.59 -10.89 30.73
N TRP A 390 -15.49 -10.75 29.98
CA TRP A 390 -14.13 -10.88 30.53
C TRP A 390 -13.76 -9.73 31.49
N LEU A 391 -14.17 -8.50 31.18
CA LEU A 391 -13.98 -7.35 32.08
C LEU A 391 -14.86 -7.47 33.34
N ALA A 392 -16.04 -8.07 33.25
CA ALA A 392 -16.88 -8.36 34.41
C ALA A 392 -16.41 -9.58 35.24
N GLY A 393 -15.39 -10.32 34.78
CA GLY A 393 -14.92 -11.56 35.42
C GLY A 393 -15.82 -12.78 35.18
N GLU A 394 -16.76 -12.69 34.23
CA GLU A 394 -17.65 -13.78 33.81
C GLU A 394 -16.92 -14.77 32.88
N LEU A 395 -15.90 -14.31 32.16
CA LEU A 395 -15.04 -15.10 31.28
C LEU A 395 -13.59 -15.03 31.74
N ASP A 396 -12.89 -16.15 31.68
CA ASP A 396 -11.43 -16.20 31.76
C ASP A 396 -10.79 -15.95 30.38
N ASP A 397 -9.47 -15.94 30.32
CA ASP A 397 -8.70 -15.67 29.10
C ASP A 397 -9.05 -16.68 27.98
N ALA A 398 -9.17 -17.97 28.33
CA ALA A 398 -9.52 -19.01 27.38
C ALA A 398 -10.95 -18.86 26.84
N GLY A 399 -11.90 -18.53 27.72
CA GLY A 399 -13.30 -18.28 27.37
C GLY A 399 -13.46 -17.05 26.46
N LEU A 400 -12.72 -15.98 26.74
CA LEU A 400 -12.68 -14.79 25.88
C LEU A 400 -12.15 -15.13 24.49
N ILE A 401 -10.99 -15.81 24.41
CA ILE A 401 -10.38 -16.22 23.14
C ILE A 401 -11.37 -17.07 22.34
N ALA A 402 -11.95 -18.09 22.96
CA ALA A 402 -12.91 -18.98 22.29
C ALA A 402 -14.12 -18.22 21.73
N ALA A 403 -14.71 -17.29 22.51
CA ALA A 403 -15.88 -16.53 22.09
C ALA A 403 -15.58 -15.56 20.93
N VAL A 404 -14.45 -14.84 21.01
CA VAL A 404 -13.99 -13.94 19.95
C VAL A 404 -13.67 -14.71 18.67
N ARG A 405 -12.97 -15.84 18.79
CA ARG A 405 -12.68 -16.73 17.65
C ARG A 405 -13.95 -17.22 16.98
N ALA A 406 -14.92 -17.70 17.77
CA ALA A 406 -16.19 -18.17 17.22
C ALA A 406 -16.89 -17.10 16.36
N ASN A 407 -16.95 -15.85 16.85
CA ASN A 407 -17.53 -14.74 16.11
C ASN A 407 -16.72 -14.41 14.83
N PHE A 408 -15.39 -14.37 14.94
CA PHE A 408 -14.52 -14.04 13.80
C PHE A 408 -14.54 -15.13 12.72
N GLU A 409 -14.39 -16.40 13.12
CA GLU A 409 -14.46 -17.57 12.25
C GLU A 409 -15.82 -17.69 11.56
N GLN A 410 -16.91 -17.32 12.24
CA GLN A 410 -18.24 -17.26 11.63
C GLN A 410 -18.30 -16.23 10.49
N LEU A 411 -17.74 -15.03 10.69
CA LEU A 411 -17.68 -13.99 9.66
C LEU A 411 -16.79 -14.38 8.49
N ILE A 412 -15.62 -14.97 8.76
CA ILE A 412 -14.74 -15.53 7.73
C ILE A 412 -15.50 -16.56 6.89
N GLY A 413 -16.20 -17.50 7.54
CA GLY A 413 -16.98 -18.51 6.87
C GLY A 413 -18.13 -17.93 6.03
N LEU A 414 -18.77 -16.86 6.49
CA LEU A 414 -19.79 -16.14 5.71
C LEU A 414 -19.19 -15.49 4.47
N TRP A 415 -18.10 -14.75 4.62
CA TRP A 415 -17.39 -14.10 3.52
C TRP A 415 -16.92 -15.11 2.45
N GLN A 416 -16.26 -16.18 2.86
CA GLN A 416 -15.77 -17.19 1.92
C GLN A 416 -16.91 -17.90 1.18
N ARG A 417 -18.07 -18.10 1.83
CA ARG A 417 -19.26 -18.67 1.17
C ARG A 417 -19.84 -17.75 0.10
N THR A 418 -19.82 -16.44 0.29
CA THR A 418 -20.33 -15.50 -0.73
C THR A 418 -19.41 -15.45 -1.94
N ARG A 419 -18.09 -15.55 -1.75
CA ARG A 419 -17.10 -15.59 -2.83
C ARG A 419 -17.09 -16.90 -3.62
N ASN A 420 -17.10 -18.04 -2.95
CA ASN A 420 -17.02 -19.35 -3.60
C ASN A 420 -18.26 -19.71 -4.43
N ARG A 421 -19.42 -19.06 -4.20
CA ARG A 421 -20.61 -19.27 -5.07
C ARG A 421 -20.38 -18.76 -6.49
N LEU A 422 -19.60 -17.70 -6.67
CA LEU A 422 -19.33 -17.13 -7.98
C LEU A 422 -18.28 -17.94 -8.74
N GLU A 423 -17.23 -18.43 -8.07
CA GLU A 423 -16.23 -19.31 -8.70
C GLU A 423 -16.80 -20.65 -9.20
N ARG A 424 -17.91 -21.10 -8.62
CA ARG A 424 -18.64 -22.31 -9.07
C ARG A 424 -19.70 -22.03 -10.14
N ALA A 425 -20.05 -20.75 -10.36
CA ALA A 425 -21.06 -20.32 -11.32
C ALA A 425 -20.46 -19.71 -12.60
N ALA A 426 -19.20 -19.29 -12.56
CA ALA A 426 -18.35 -18.95 -13.71
C ALA A 426 -17.67 -20.20 -14.27
#